data_AF-A0A3D5Q895-F1
#
_entry.id   AF-A0A3D5Q895-F1
#
_cell.length_a   1.000
_cell.length_b   1.000
_cell.length_c   1.000
_cell.angle_alpha   90.00
_cell.angle_beta   90.00
_cell.angle_gamma   90.00
#
_symmetry.space_group_name_H-M   'P 1'
#
loop_
_entity.id
_entity.type
_entity.pdbx_description
1 polymer ?
#
loop_
_entity_poly.entity_id
_entity_poly.type
_entity_poly.pdbx_seq_one_letter_code
_entity_poly.pdbx_strand_id
1 'polypeptide(L)'
;MYLVPSPTINAFTVGSRNEPSLAVTEGLLRNLTRREITGVLAHEMSHIANGDLFVMSLADAASRLTSLLSLAGLLSLALAMPLMLLTPVDIPWLALILLTVAPQLALLAQLSLSRVREFDADLAAARLTGDPEGLASALARIERANLSWRGWLLPGWGNPEPSWLRSHPATTERIRRLLTLAPGARNRPHHPRSSPRTPARF
;
A
#
# COMPACT_ATOMS: atom_id res chain seq x y z
N MET A 1 -15.00 18.36 0.45
CA MET A 1 -14.65 17.69 -0.83
C MET A 1 -14.12 18.74 -1.77
N TYR A 2 -13.00 18.47 -2.44
CA TYR A 2 -12.30 19.42 -3.31
C TYR A 2 -12.14 18.84 -4.71
N LEU A 3 -12.23 19.70 -5.72
CA LEU A 3 -11.89 19.37 -7.11
C LEU A 3 -10.52 19.96 -7.43
N VAL A 4 -9.60 19.12 -7.88
CA VAL A 4 -8.24 19.51 -8.26
C VAL A 4 -8.13 19.56 -9.79
N PRO A 5 -7.75 20.70 -10.38
CA PRO A 5 -7.61 20.85 -11.83
C PRO A 5 -6.32 20.16 -12.30
N SER A 6 -6.36 18.84 -12.40
CA SER A 6 -5.25 17.99 -12.84
C SER A 6 -5.74 16.94 -13.83
N PRO A 7 -4.98 16.67 -14.92
CA PRO A 7 -5.30 15.60 -15.86
C PRO A 7 -4.99 14.20 -15.32
N THR A 8 -4.31 14.08 -14.18
CA THR A 8 -4.01 12.78 -13.54
C THR A 8 -5.30 12.10 -13.09
N ILE A 9 -5.35 10.76 -13.10
CA ILE A 9 -6.50 10.00 -12.60
C ILE A 9 -6.21 9.63 -11.14
N ASN A 10 -6.71 10.45 -10.21
CA ASN A 10 -6.45 10.25 -8.79
C ASN A 10 -7.59 10.80 -7.90
N ALA A 11 -7.80 10.17 -6.75
CA ALA A 11 -8.57 10.69 -5.63
C ALA A 11 -7.81 10.35 -4.36
N PHE A 12 -7.80 11.28 -3.41
CA PHE A 12 -7.04 11.10 -2.19
C PHE A 12 -7.66 11.87 -1.04
N THR A 13 -7.45 11.33 0.16
CA THR A 13 -7.83 11.98 1.41
C THR A 13 -6.71 12.90 1.91
N VAL A 14 -7.07 14.13 2.26
CA VAL A 14 -6.20 15.13 2.91
C VAL A 14 -6.82 15.61 4.22
N GLY A 15 -6.02 16.29 5.04
CA GLY A 15 -6.47 16.89 6.29
C GLY A 15 -6.09 16.07 7.51
N SER A 16 -6.79 16.31 8.61
CA SER A 16 -6.55 15.65 9.90
C SER A 16 -7.60 14.57 10.16
N ARG A 17 -7.40 13.76 11.19
CA ARG A 17 -8.40 12.78 11.66
C ARG A 17 -9.77 13.43 11.95
N ASN A 18 -9.77 14.68 12.44
CA ASN A 18 -10.98 15.37 12.85
C ASN A 18 -11.63 16.15 11.69
N GLU A 19 -10.85 16.49 10.67
CA GLU A 19 -11.32 17.24 9.50
C GLU A 19 -10.80 16.60 8.20
N PRO A 20 -11.22 15.36 7.91
CA PRO A 20 -10.81 14.68 6.70
C PRO A 20 -11.53 15.30 5.50
N SER A 21 -10.78 15.54 4.43
CA SER A 21 -11.28 16.13 3.20
C SER A 21 -10.86 15.28 2.02
N LEU A 22 -11.81 14.92 1.17
CA LEU A 22 -11.55 14.15 -0.03
C LEU A 22 -11.30 15.09 -1.21
N ALA A 23 -10.17 14.93 -1.88
CA ALA A 23 -9.82 15.62 -3.11
C ALA A 23 -9.93 14.67 -4.30
N VAL A 24 -10.56 15.12 -5.39
CA VAL A 24 -10.73 14.37 -6.63
C VAL A 24 -10.16 15.19 -7.78
N THR A 25 -9.46 14.56 -8.71
CA THR A 25 -8.93 15.24 -9.90
C THR A 25 -9.95 15.30 -11.03
N GLU A 26 -9.84 16.31 -11.90
CA GLU A 26 -10.61 16.35 -13.15
C GLU A 26 -10.35 15.13 -14.04
N GLY A 27 -9.09 14.67 -14.12
CA GLY A 27 -8.73 13.47 -14.85
C GLY A 27 -9.50 12.24 -14.39
N LEU A 28 -9.72 12.08 -13.07
CA LEU A 28 -10.53 10.99 -12.55
C LEU A 28 -11.99 11.09 -13.02
N LEU A 29 -12.60 12.27 -12.87
CA LEU A 29 -14.01 12.48 -13.26
C LEU A 29 -14.25 12.30 -14.76
N ARG A 30 -13.26 12.62 -15.60
CA ARG A 30 -13.37 12.50 -17.06
C ARG A 30 -13.17 11.07 -17.57
N ASN A 31 -12.42 10.23 -16.85
CA ASN A 31 -11.99 8.91 -17.35
C ASN A 31 -12.69 7.72 -16.67
N LEU A 32 -13.32 7.93 -15.50
CA LEU A 32 -14.06 6.90 -14.78
C LEU A 32 -15.56 7.12 -14.91
N THR A 33 -16.31 6.02 -14.96
CA THR A 33 -17.77 6.03 -14.90
C THR A 33 -18.26 6.38 -13.50
N ARG A 34 -19.52 6.84 -13.36
CA ARG A 34 -20.13 7.11 -12.05
C ARG A 34 -19.99 5.93 -11.08
N ARG A 35 -20.17 4.71 -11.58
CA ARG A 35 -20.04 3.45 -10.85
C ARG A 35 -18.62 3.25 -10.29
N GLU A 36 -17.61 3.48 -11.12
CA GLU A 36 -16.20 3.39 -10.74
C GLU A 36 -15.81 4.50 -9.75
N ILE A 37 -16.26 5.73 -9.98
CA ILE A 37 -16.03 6.87 -9.08
C ILE A 37 -16.62 6.58 -7.70
N THR A 38 -17.87 6.08 -7.64
CA THR A 38 -18.51 5.71 -6.38
C THR A 38 -17.70 4.65 -5.63
N GLY A 39 -17.13 3.66 -6.33
CA GLY A 39 -16.22 2.68 -5.74
C GLY A 39 -14.97 3.32 -5.12
N VAL A 40 -14.27 4.19 -5.87
CA VAL A 40 -13.06 4.86 -5.40
C VAL A 40 -13.35 5.77 -4.20
N LEU A 41 -14.44 6.55 -4.25
CA LEU A 41 -14.82 7.41 -3.12
C LEU A 41 -15.20 6.60 -1.88
N ALA A 42 -15.86 5.46 -2.05
CA ALA A 42 -16.17 4.57 -0.93
C ALA A 42 -14.91 3.95 -0.31
N HIS A 43 -13.89 3.66 -1.11
CA HIS A 43 -12.58 3.21 -0.65
C HIS A 43 -11.88 4.29 0.19
N GLU A 44 -11.76 5.51 -0.33
CA GLU A 44 -11.19 6.65 0.42
C GLU A 44 -11.95 6.93 1.73
N MET A 45 -13.28 6.89 1.69
CA MET A 45 -14.11 7.04 2.88
C MET A 45 -13.87 5.92 3.91
N SER A 46 -13.57 4.72 3.45
CA SER A 46 -13.27 3.59 4.34
C SER A 46 -11.97 3.80 5.10
N HIS A 47 -10.94 4.38 4.48
CA HIS A 47 -9.71 4.76 5.18
C HIS A 47 -9.95 5.81 6.27
N ILE A 48 -10.82 6.79 6.00
CA ILE A 48 -11.22 7.80 6.98
C ILE A 48 -11.98 7.14 8.14
N ALA A 49 -13.00 6.34 7.84
CA ALA A 49 -13.85 5.69 8.82
C ALA A 49 -13.07 4.73 9.73
N ASN A 50 -12.08 4.03 9.18
CA ASN A 50 -11.23 3.10 9.93
C ASN A 50 -10.05 3.78 10.64
N GLY A 51 -9.85 5.08 10.46
CA GLY A 51 -8.77 5.84 11.09
C GLY A 51 -7.38 5.46 10.57
N ASP A 52 -7.29 5.01 9.32
CA ASP A 52 -6.04 4.47 8.76
C ASP A 52 -4.95 5.52 8.67
N LEU A 53 -5.30 6.80 8.49
CA LEU A 53 -4.34 7.90 8.52
C LEU A 53 -3.56 7.95 9.85
N PHE A 54 -4.24 7.77 10.98
CA PHE A 54 -3.61 7.80 12.31
C PHE A 54 -2.76 6.55 12.55
N VAL A 55 -3.26 5.38 12.19
CA VAL A 55 -2.54 4.11 12.34
C VAL A 55 -1.26 4.11 11.51
N MET A 56 -1.35 4.56 10.26
CA MET A 56 -0.20 4.65 9.37
C MET A 56 0.78 5.74 9.80
N SER A 57 0.32 6.88 10.33
CA SER A 57 1.22 7.91 10.88
C SER A 57 1.99 7.42 12.12
N LEU A 58 1.32 6.65 12.98
CA LEU A 58 1.97 6.05 14.15
C LEU A 58 3.02 5.00 13.74
N ALA A 59 2.69 4.14 12.77
CA ALA A 59 3.63 3.18 12.21
C ALA A 59 4.84 3.87 11.56
N ASP A 60 4.62 4.95 10.81
CA ASP A 60 5.70 5.76 10.20
C ASP A 60 6.60 6.39 11.27
N ALA A 61 6.01 6.95 12.34
CA ALA A 61 6.76 7.51 13.46
C ALA A 61 7.64 6.45 14.16
N ALA A 62 7.09 5.25 14.40
CA ALA A 62 7.83 4.14 15.00
C ALA A 62 8.98 3.65 14.09
N SER A 63 8.74 3.52 12.78
CA SER A 63 9.77 3.16 11.80
C SER A 63 10.90 4.20 11.74
N ARG A 64 10.56 5.49 11.73
CA ARG A 64 11.55 6.57 11.74
C ARG A 64 12.37 6.59 13.01
N LEU A 65 11.72 6.45 14.17
CA LEU A 65 12.42 6.39 15.46
C LEU A 65 13.40 5.20 15.49
N THR A 66 12.94 4.02 15.07
CA THR A 66 13.78 2.81 14.97
C THR A 66 14.99 3.05 14.06
N SER A 67 14.78 3.67 12.90
CA SER A 67 15.84 3.98 11.95
C SER A 67 16.84 5.00 12.51
N LEU A 68 16.36 6.03 13.19
CA LEU A 68 17.20 7.05 13.83
C LEU A 68 18.06 6.45 14.95
N LEU A 69 17.46 5.61 15.80
CA LEU A 69 18.19 4.93 16.89
C LEU A 69 19.23 3.96 16.32
N SER A 70 18.89 3.22 15.26
CA SER A 70 19.83 2.35 14.55
C SER A 70 21.01 3.14 13.97
N LEU A 71 20.73 4.22 13.24
CA LEU A 71 21.75 5.08 12.66
C LEU A 71 22.64 5.70 13.74
N ALA A 72 22.06 6.24 14.81
CA ALA A 72 22.80 6.81 15.92
C ALA A 72 23.73 5.77 16.55
N GLY A 73 23.23 4.56 16.83
CA GLY A 73 24.04 3.48 17.39
C GLY A 73 25.19 3.05 16.47
N LEU A 74 24.94 2.96 15.16
CA LEU A 74 25.96 2.59 14.17
C LEU A 74 27.04 3.68 14.04
N LEU A 75 26.63 4.95 14.06
CA LEU A 75 27.56 6.08 14.07
C LEU A 75 28.39 6.12 15.35
N SER A 76 27.77 5.90 16.52
CA SER A 76 28.47 5.79 17.80
C SER A 76 29.50 4.66 17.79
N LEU A 77 29.15 3.49 17.24
CA LEU A 77 30.08 2.37 17.10
C LEU A 77 31.23 2.71 16.14
N ALA A 78 30.94 3.32 15.00
CA ALA A 78 31.95 3.73 14.02
C ALA A 78 32.95 4.73 14.62
N LEU A 79 32.46 5.68 15.43
CA LEU A 79 33.29 6.65 16.13
C LEU A 79 34.11 6.02 17.27
N ALA A 80 33.55 5.03 17.97
CA ALA A 80 34.23 4.31 19.05
C ALA A 80 35.26 3.29 18.56
N MET A 81 35.16 2.85 17.30
CA MET A 81 35.98 1.79 16.70
C MET A 81 37.50 1.98 16.91
N PRO A 82 38.09 3.18 16.67
CA PRO A 82 39.52 3.39 16.91
C PRO A 82 39.96 3.12 18.35
N LEU A 83 39.15 3.50 19.33
CA LEU A 83 39.43 3.27 20.76
C LEU A 83 39.27 1.79 21.13
N MET A 84 38.29 1.11 20.54
CA MET A 84 38.05 -0.32 20.74
C MET A 84 39.19 -1.20 20.20
N LEU A 85 40.00 -0.72 19.25
CA LEU A 85 41.21 -1.43 18.78
C LEU A 85 42.37 -1.35 19.78
N LEU A 86 42.37 -0.34 20.65
CA LEU A 86 43.43 -0.08 21.63
C LEU A 86 43.12 -0.68 23.00
N THR A 87 41.88 -1.14 23.21
CA THR A 87 41.40 -1.62 24.51
C THR A 87 40.68 -2.96 24.33
N PRO A 88 40.83 -3.92 25.25
CA PRO A 88 40.00 -5.12 25.22
C PRO A 88 38.56 -4.75 25.56
N VAL A 89 37.66 -4.90 24.59
CA VAL A 89 36.23 -4.62 24.72
C VAL A 89 35.42 -5.84 24.30
N ASP A 90 34.47 -6.24 25.14
CA ASP A 90 33.51 -7.28 24.80
C ASP A 90 32.45 -6.74 23.84
N ILE A 91 32.28 -7.39 22.69
CA ILE A 91 31.33 -6.96 21.66
C ILE A 91 29.96 -7.60 21.92
N PRO A 92 28.89 -6.82 22.14
CA PRO A 92 27.54 -7.34 22.33
C PRO A 92 26.93 -7.71 20.96
N TRP A 93 27.29 -8.88 20.41
CA TRP A 93 26.87 -9.34 19.09
C TRP A 93 25.35 -9.29 18.86
N LEU A 94 24.56 -9.67 19.88
CA LEU A 94 23.10 -9.60 19.80
C LEU A 94 22.60 -8.16 19.58
N ALA A 95 23.19 -7.19 20.30
CA ALA A 95 22.81 -5.79 20.15
C ALA A 95 23.16 -5.27 18.75
N LEU A 96 24.31 -5.65 18.19
CA LEU A 96 24.71 -5.28 16.82
C LEU A 96 23.76 -5.85 15.76
N ILE A 97 23.35 -7.11 15.91
CA ILE A 97 22.36 -7.72 15.01
C ILE A 97 21.03 -6.99 15.11
N LEU A 98 20.53 -6.73 16.32
CA LEU A 98 19.28 -6.00 16.51
C LEU A 98 19.35 -4.58 15.94
N LEU A 99 20.46 -3.88 16.19
CA LEU A 99 20.69 -2.53 15.69
C LEU A 99 20.65 -2.49 14.17
N THR A 100 21.20 -3.50 13.49
CA THR A 100 21.26 -3.55 12.03
C THR A 100 19.98 -4.06 11.39
N VAL A 101 19.23 -4.96 12.03
CA VAL A 101 18.06 -5.67 11.49
C VAL A 101 16.72 -5.00 11.86
N ALA A 102 16.66 -4.23 12.94
CA ALA A 102 15.41 -3.61 13.40
C ALA A 102 14.76 -2.67 12.37
N PRO A 103 15.48 -1.78 11.65
CA PRO A 103 14.86 -0.89 10.67
C PRO A 103 14.16 -1.62 9.53
N GLN A 104 14.73 -2.74 9.07
CA GLN A 104 14.19 -3.55 7.98
C GLN A 104 12.93 -4.29 8.45
N LEU A 105 12.94 -4.82 9.68
CA LEU A 105 11.74 -5.41 10.28
C LEU A 105 10.62 -4.38 10.44
N ALA A 106 10.94 -3.16 10.89
CA ALA A 106 9.97 -2.07 10.99
C ALA A 106 9.36 -1.71 9.63
N LEU A 107 10.20 -1.61 8.59
CA LEU A 107 9.74 -1.38 7.21
C LEU A 107 8.83 -2.52 6.72
N LEU A 108 9.22 -3.77 6.92
CA LEU A 108 8.40 -4.93 6.53
C LEU A 108 7.05 -4.96 7.25
N ALA A 109 7.04 -4.62 8.55
CA ALA A 109 5.81 -4.51 9.32
C ALA A 109 4.91 -3.38 8.78
N GLN A 110 5.48 -2.22 8.46
CA GLN A 110 4.76 -1.08 7.88
C GLN A 110 4.17 -1.42 6.50
N LEU A 111 4.92 -2.08 5.63
CA LEU A 111 4.43 -2.55 4.33
C LEU A 111 3.33 -3.60 4.48
N SER A 112 3.47 -4.52 5.43
CA SER A 112 2.46 -5.54 5.71
C SER A 112 1.17 -4.93 6.23
N LEU A 113 1.27 -3.97 7.16
CA LEU A 113 0.13 -3.23 7.70
C LEU A 113 -0.60 -2.44 6.61
N SER A 114 0.14 -1.73 5.76
CA SER A 114 -0.43 -1.02 4.60
C SER A 114 -1.28 -1.96 3.74
N ARG A 115 -0.74 -3.11 3.34
CA ARG A 115 -1.47 -4.10 2.52
C ARG A 115 -2.75 -4.59 3.16
N VAL A 116 -2.75 -4.87 4.47
CA VAL A 116 -3.94 -5.31 5.19
C VAL A 116 -5.02 -4.24 5.16
N ARG A 117 -4.65 -2.98 5.42
CA ARG A 117 -5.60 -1.85 5.41
C ARG A 117 -6.22 -1.61 4.05
N GLU A 118 -5.46 -1.77 2.97
CA GLU A 118 -5.99 -1.72 1.61
C GLU A 118 -7.07 -2.77 1.33
N PHE A 119 -6.84 -4.02 1.76
CA PHE A 119 -7.83 -5.08 1.58
C PHE A 119 -9.09 -4.85 2.43
N ASP A 120 -8.92 -4.33 3.65
CA ASP A 120 -10.05 -3.98 4.52
C ASP A 120 -10.86 -2.82 3.93
N ALA A 121 -10.20 -1.81 3.37
CA ALA A 121 -10.84 -0.69 2.69
C ALA A 121 -11.56 -1.13 1.41
N ASP A 122 -10.97 -2.01 0.59
CA ASP A 122 -11.62 -2.61 -0.57
C ASP A 122 -12.91 -3.36 -0.20
N LEU A 123 -12.84 -4.17 0.86
CA LEU A 123 -13.98 -4.93 1.36
C LEU A 123 -15.07 -3.99 1.91
N ALA A 124 -14.70 -2.98 2.68
CA ALA A 124 -15.63 -1.99 3.22
C ALA A 124 -16.31 -1.20 2.09
N ALA A 125 -15.55 -0.75 1.09
CA ALA A 125 -16.08 -0.08 -0.08
C ALA A 125 -17.06 -0.96 -0.86
N ALA A 126 -16.70 -2.22 -1.14
CA ALA A 126 -17.57 -3.17 -1.82
C ALA A 126 -18.88 -3.43 -1.06
N ARG A 127 -18.82 -3.50 0.27
CA ARG A 127 -20.01 -3.63 1.13
C ARG A 127 -20.87 -2.36 1.14
N LEU A 128 -20.24 -1.19 1.16
CA LEU A 128 -20.91 0.11 1.20
C LEU A 128 -21.61 0.42 -0.13
N THR A 129 -20.98 0.11 -1.25
CA THR A 129 -21.54 0.37 -2.59
C THR A 129 -22.44 -0.77 -3.09
N GLY A 130 -22.29 -1.97 -2.53
CA GLY A 130 -22.90 -3.18 -3.08
C GLY A 130 -22.33 -3.60 -4.44
N ASP A 131 -21.22 -2.99 -4.87
CA ASP A 131 -20.69 -3.11 -6.22
C ASP A 131 -19.15 -3.31 -6.21
N PRO A 132 -18.68 -4.53 -5.86
CA PRO A 132 -17.26 -4.86 -5.89
C PRO A 132 -16.66 -4.80 -7.31
N GLU A 133 -17.46 -5.09 -8.33
CA GLU A 133 -17.03 -5.05 -9.73
C GLU A 133 -16.74 -3.63 -10.21
N GLY A 134 -17.52 -2.64 -9.76
CA GLY A 134 -17.28 -1.23 -10.05
C GLY A 134 -15.93 -0.76 -9.52
N LEU A 135 -15.59 -1.12 -8.28
CA LEU A 135 -14.29 -0.83 -7.69
C LEU A 135 -13.16 -1.58 -8.42
N ALA A 136 -13.35 -2.87 -8.74
CA ALA A 136 -12.37 -3.64 -9.50
C ALA A 136 -12.09 -3.03 -10.89
N SER A 137 -13.13 -2.58 -11.59
CA SER A 137 -13.02 -1.89 -12.88
C SER A 137 -12.26 -0.57 -12.74
N ALA A 138 -12.56 0.20 -11.70
CA ALA A 138 -11.86 1.45 -11.40
C ALA A 138 -10.36 1.23 -11.20
N LEU A 139 -9.98 0.29 -10.34
CA LEU A 139 -8.58 -0.08 -10.10
C LEU A 139 -7.87 -0.50 -11.40
N ALA A 140 -8.53 -1.30 -12.24
CA ALA A 140 -7.97 -1.73 -13.51
C ALA A 140 -7.79 -0.57 -14.51
N ARG A 141 -8.63 0.48 -14.46
CA ARG A 141 -8.45 1.69 -15.30
C ARG A 141 -7.33 2.58 -14.77
N ILE A 142 -7.28 2.79 -13.46
CA ILE A 142 -6.24 3.60 -12.80
C ILE A 142 -4.86 2.98 -13.07
N GLU A 143 -4.71 1.66 -12.90
CA GLU A 143 -3.46 0.95 -13.20
C GLU A 143 -3.01 1.18 -14.65
N ARG A 144 -3.92 1.00 -15.60
CA ARG A 144 -3.63 1.21 -17.04
C ARG A 144 -3.24 2.63 -17.37
N ALA A 145 -3.84 3.62 -16.70
CA ALA A 145 -3.48 5.02 -16.89
C ALA A 145 -2.13 5.38 -16.25
N ASN A 146 -1.80 4.75 -15.11
CA ASN A 146 -0.55 4.97 -14.38
C ASN A 146 0.64 4.23 -15.01
N LEU A 147 0.40 3.21 -15.84
CA LEU A 147 1.39 2.54 -16.70
C LEU A 147 1.85 3.44 -17.87
N SER A 148 2.22 4.68 -17.57
CA SER A 148 2.85 5.59 -18.51
C SER A 148 4.32 5.26 -18.66
N TRP A 149 4.77 5.02 -19.89
CA TRP A 149 6.17 4.81 -20.28
C TRP A 149 7.14 5.87 -19.70
N ARG A 150 6.65 7.09 -19.45
CA ARG A 150 7.42 8.19 -18.83
C ARG A 150 7.81 7.93 -17.38
N GLY A 151 6.96 7.23 -16.61
CA GLY A 151 7.25 6.90 -15.21
C GLY A 151 8.36 5.85 -15.04
N TRP A 152 8.58 5.02 -16.06
CA TRP A 152 9.69 4.07 -16.11
C TRP A 152 11.02 4.75 -16.49
N LEU A 153 10.98 5.71 -17.42
CA LEU A 153 12.17 6.43 -17.89
C LEU A 153 12.69 7.50 -16.92
N LEU A 154 11.82 8.14 -16.14
CA LEU A 154 12.19 9.20 -15.20
C LEU A 154 11.49 9.02 -13.85
N PRO A 155 12.03 8.19 -12.93
CA PRO A 155 11.47 8.05 -11.60
C PRO A 155 11.57 9.40 -10.84
N GLY A 156 10.43 10.04 -10.58
CA GLY A 156 10.33 11.22 -9.71
C GLY A 156 9.99 12.55 -10.39
N TRP A 157 9.92 12.62 -11.73
CA TRP A 157 9.51 13.84 -12.44
C TRP A 157 8.07 13.71 -12.97
N GLY A 158 7.17 14.58 -12.50
CA GLY A 158 5.83 14.78 -13.09
C GLY A 158 4.65 14.08 -12.40
N ASN A 159 4.87 13.27 -11.37
CA ASN A 159 3.78 12.71 -10.54
C ASN A 159 3.88 13.26 -9.11
N PRO A 160 3.02 14.21 -8.70
CA PRO A 160 2.85 14.63 -7.32
C PRO A 160 2.07 13.56 -6.52
N GLU A 161 2.36 12.29 -6.77
CA GLU A 161 1.71 11.16 -6.12
C GLU A 161 2.37 11.00 -4.74
N PRO A 162 1.65 11.30 -3.65
CA PRO A 162 2.18 11.10 -2.31
C PRO A 162 2.58 9.62 -2.13
N SER A 163 3.65 9.38 -1.38
CA SER A 163 4.39 8.10 -1.34
C SER A 163 3.54 6.86 -0.99
N TRP A 164 2.36 7.03 -0.42
CA TRP A 164 1.43 5.95 -0.10
C TRP A 164 0.81 5.28 -1.33
N LEU A 165 0.61 6.00 -2.45
CA LEU A 165 0.05 5.48 -3.71
C LEU A 165 1.01 4.56 -4.52
N ARG A 166 2.30 4.51 -4.17
CA ARG A 166 3.29 3.61 -4.81
C ARG A 166 3.49 2.29 -4.07
N SER A 167 2.90 2.14 -2.89
CA SER A 167 3.17 1.03 -1.98
C SER A 167 2.04 -0.01 -1.88
N HIS A 168 0.99 0.13 -2.70
CA HIS A 168 -0.15 -0.81 -2.69
C HIS A 168 0.30 -2.24 -3.04
N PRO A 169 -0.37 -3.28 -2.47
CA PRO A 169 -0.22 -4.63 -2.97
C PRO A 169 -0.54 -4.67 -4.47
N ALA A 170 0.03 -5.63 -5.20
CA ALA A 170 -0.19 -5.77 -6.63
C ALA A 170 -1.68 -5.60 -6.96
N THR A 171 -2.03 -4.60 -7.79
CA THR A 171 -3.40 -4.21 -8.12
C THR A 171 -4.23 -5.41 -8.60
N THR A 172 -3.57 -6.39 -9.24
CA THR A 172 -4.15 -7.68 -9.64
C THR A 172 -4.72 -8.50 -8.48
N GLU A 173 -4.08 -8.52 -7.31
CA GLU A 173 -4.55 -9.24 -6.12
C GLU A 173 -5.84 -8.61 -5.58
N ARG A 174 -5.86 -7.28 -5.44
CA ARG A 174 -7.03 -6.51 -5.00
C ARG A 174 -8.22 -6.75 -5.92
N ILE A 175 -8.01 -6.61 -7.23
CA ILE A 175 -9.02 -6.90 -8.26
C ILE A 175 -9.54 -8.33 -8.13
N ARG A 176 -8.66 -9.32 -7.98
CA ARG A 176 -9.07 -10.72 -7.86
C ARG A 176 -9.97 -10.93 -6.64
N ARG A 177 -9.61 -10.38 -5.47
CA ARG A 177 -10.41 -10.50 -4.25
C ARG A 177 -11.76 -9.81 -4.39
N LEU A 178 -11.81 -8.61 -4.96
CA LEU A 178 -13.06 -7.91 -5.22
C LEU A 178 -14.00 -8.73 -6.12
N LEU A 179 -13.46 -9.33 -7.19
CA LEU A 179 -14.24 -10.18 -8.07
C LEU A 179 -14.76 -11.44 -7.39
N THR A 180 -14.11 -11.94 -6.33
CA THR A 180 -14.67 -13.04 -5.51
C THR A 180 -15.85 -12.63 -4.63
N LEU A 181 -16.00 -11.32 -4.34
CA LEU A 181 -17.14 -10.79 -3.60
C LEU A 181 -18.37 -10.53 -4.49
N ALA A 182 -18.17 -10.50 -5.82
CA ALA A 182 -19.24 -10.25 -6.77
C ALA A 182 -20.33 -11.34 -6.69
N PRO A 183 -21.63 -10.99 -6.80
CA PRO A 183 -22.73 -11.94 -6.66
C PRO A 183 -22.61 -13.18 -7.57
N GLY A 184 -22.01 -13.04 -8.76
CA GLY A 184 -21.76 -14.14 -9.70
C GLY A 184 -20.64 -15.11 -9.31
N ALA A 185 -19.76 -14.75 -8.38
CA ALA A 185 -18.68 -15.63 -7.89
C ALA A 185 -19.21 -16.74 -6.95
N ARG A 186 -20.31 -16.48 -6.24
CA ARG A 186 -20.99 -17.49 -5.40
C ARG A 186 -21.62 -18.64 -6.20
N ASN A 187 -21.86 -18.44 -7.50
CA ASN A 187 -22.50 -19.42 -8.39
C ASN A 187 -21.53 -20.14 -9.34
N ARG A 188 -20.21 -19.94 -9.21
CA ARG A 188 -19.25 -20.73 -9.99
C ARG A 188 -18.96 -22.04 -9.25
N PRO A 189 -19.31 -23.22 -9.80
CA PRO A 189 -18.94 -24.47 -9.18
C PRO A 189 -17.42 -24.52 -9.00
N HIS A 190 -16.98 -24.81 -7.79
CA HIS A 190 -15.59 -24.98 -7.46
C HIS A 190 -15.11 -26.24 -8.20
N HIS A 191 -14.53 -26.09 -9.39
CA HIS A 191 -13.86 -27.22 -10.03
C HIS A 191 -12.56 -27.48 -9.27
N PRO A 192 -12.44 -28.59 -8.52
CA PRO A 192 -11.15 -28.97 -7.96
C PRO A 192 -10.17 -29.10 -9.12
N ARG A 193 -8.97 -28.51 -8.96
CA ARG A 193 -7.88 -28.65 -9.92
C ARG A 193 -7.67 -30.13 -10.19
N SER A 194 -7.95 -30.58 -11.42
CA SER A 194 -7.64 -31.93 -11.85
C SER A 194 -6.14 -32.13 -11.73
N SER A 195 -5.75 -33.02 -10.83
CA SER A 195 -4.38 -33.53 -10.69
C SER A 195 -3.86 -34.02 -12.05
N PRO A 196 -2.58 -33.78 -12.38
CA PRO A 196 -2.02 -34.22 -13.65
C PRO A 196 -2.07 -35.74 -13.73
N ARG A 197 -2.80 -36.27 -14.72
CA ARG A 197 -2.79 -37.69 -15.05
C ARG A 197 -1.40 -38.05 -15.57
N THR A 198 -0.68 -38.86 -14.82
CA THR A 198 0.55 -39.52 -15.27
C THR A 198 0.22 -40.40 -16.48
N PRO A 199 0.96 -40.32 -17.61
CA PRO A 199 0.75 -41.24 -18.71
C PRO A 199 1.26 -42.63 -18.32
N ALA A 200 0.40 -43.64 -18.44
CA ALA A 200 0.79 -45.04 -18.34
C ALA A 200 1.73 -45.36 -19.52
N ARG A 201 2.94 -45.82 -19.20
CA ARG A 201 3.85 -46.43 -20.18
C ARG A 201 3.35 -47.84 -20.48
N PHE A 202 3.18 -48.14 -21.76
CA PHE A 202 3.30 -49.49 -22.31
C PHE A 202 4.75 -49.70 -22.76
#